data_AF-A0A7W4PAF8-F1
#
_entry.id   AF-A0A7W4PAF8-F1
#
_cell.length_a   1.000
_cell.length_b   1.000
_cell.length_c   1.000
_cell.angle_alpha   90.00
_cell.angle_beta   90.00
_cell.angle_gamma   90.00
#
_symmetry.space_group_name_H-M   'P 1'
#
loop_
_entity.id
_entity.type
_entity.pdbx_description
1 polymer ?
#
loop_
_entity_poly.entity_id
_entity_poly.type
_entity_poly.pdbx_seq_one_letter_code
_entity_poly.pdbx_strand_id
1 'polypeptide(L)'
;MNHCAADRLAASDYSDDAIRSIRQYQGGHLGISLFQLVSTIGLLLVCYVLLYAGLMHGWWGVLLLAPLASGLSIRTFVLQHDCGHGSLFRSRWANDLAGRLCSLLTLTPYDHWKKHHGLHHGSWNNMDTRGRLSDLYSDCITVAEYRKMTQLKKALYRISKNPILSVFLMPPFIFFIVYRIAFDTPRHWVRERLGVYLTNLCLLFGYGALAWFVGLKFVALVSVLVIYPAAVIGVWLFLVQHKFEGVQWAQNPQWNSFEAALTGCSFMRLSRVWRWFTGDIGTHHVHHAAPGIPNYRLVACHDAHAVFQDVKVLTWRDGIREARINVLWDEENRIMVDLRSVT
;
A
#
# COMPACT_ATOMS: atom_id res chain seq x y z
N MET A 1 -2.50 -32.85 19.23
CA MET A 1 -1.92 -32.90 17.87
C MET A 1 -1.39 -31.50 17.50
N ASN A 2 -0.41 -30.98 18.23
CA ASN A 2 0.11 -29.60 18.10
C ASN A 2 1.65 -29.59 18.06
N HIS A 3 2.27 -30.19 17.04
CA HIS A 3 3.74 -30.27 16.94
C HIS A 3 4.32 -29.97 15.55
N CYS A 4 3.59 -29.31 14.64
CA CYS A 4 4.06 -29.15 13.24
C CYS A 4 4.56 -27.75 12.84
N ALA A 5 4.60 -26.76 13.75
CA ALA A 5 4.99 -25.39 13.41
C ALA A 5 6.36 -24.94 13.96
N ALA A 6 6.99 -25.74 14.83
CA ALA A 6 8.17 -25.32 15.60
C ALA A 6 9.52 -25.52 14.88
N ASP A 7 9.58 -26.25 13.76
CA ASP A 7 10.85 -26.62 13.10
C ASP A 7 11.21 -25.80 11.86
N ARG A 8 10.46 -24.74 11.50
CA ARG A 8 10.76 -23.92 10.31
C ARG A 8 11.50 -22.63 10.63
N LEU A 9 12.63 -22.72 11.33
CA LEU A 9 13.50 -21.59 11.60
C LEU A 9 14.95 -21.93 11.25
N ALA A 10 15.23 -21.95 9.95
CA ALA A 10 16.57 -21.75 9.44
C ALA A 10 16.50 -21.06 8.08
N ALA A 11 17.07 -19.86 8.01
CA ALA A 11 17.28 -19.08 6.79
C ALA A 11 18.30 -19.73 5.82
N SER A 12 18.49 -21.06 5.89
CA SER A 12 19.48 -21.83 5.12
C SER A 12 18.91 -22.73 4.03
N ASP A 13 17.58 -22.91 3.96
CA ASP A 13 16.99 -23.99 3.15
C ASP A 13 16.44 -23.55 1.78
N TYR A 14 16.40 -22.26 1.49
CA TYR A 14 16.08 -21.81 0.13
C TYR A 14 17.35 -21.80 -0.70
N SER A 15 17.43 -22.68 -1.70
CA SER A 15 18.58 -22.71 -2.59
C SER A 15 18.78 -21.34 -3.25
N ASP A 16 20.04 -20.91 -3.38
CA ASP A 16 20.39 -19.70 -4.14
C ASP A 16 19.79 -19.71 -5.55
N ASP A 17 19.55 -20.89 -6.10
CA ASP A 17 18.87 -21.10 -7.38
C ASP A 17 17.39 -20.69 -7.36
N ALA A 18 16.66 -20.95 -6.27
CA ALA A 18 15.28 -20.49 -6.09
C ALA A 18 15.22 -18.95 -6.09
N ILE A 19 16.09 -18.29 -5.32
CA ILE A 19 16.17 -16.83 -5.28
C ILE A 19 16.59 -16.25 -6.64
N ARG A 20 17.53 -16.90 -7.33
CA ARG A 20 17.96 -16.50 -8.69
C ARG A 20 16.84 -16.64 -9.71
N SER A 21 16.05 -17.71 -9.63
CA SER A 21 14.92 -17.95 -10.53
C SER A 21 13.81 -16.89 -10.38
N ILE A 22 13.62 -16.31 -9.18
CA ILE A 22 12.67 -15.21 -8.96
C ILE A 22 13.12 -13.94 -9.71
N ARG A 23 14.42 -13.67 -9.78
CA ARG A 23 14.96 -12.44 -10.41
C ARG A 23 14.64 -12.33 -11.91
N GLN A 24 14.37 -13.45 -12.60
CA GLN A 24 14.01 -13.43 -14.03
C GLN A 24 12.71 -12.66 -14.31
N TYR A 25 11.85 -12.52 -13.31
CA TYR A 25 10.59 -11.77 -13.42
C TYR A 25 10.79 -10.25 -13.24
N GLN A 26 11.95 -9.80 -12.76
CA GLN A 26 12.24 -8.39 -12.53
C GLN A 26 12.43 -7.61 -13.84
N GLY A 27 12.19 -6.31 -13.75
CA GLY A 27 12.46 -5.36 -14.80
C GLY A 27 11.31 -5.16 -15.79
N GLY A 28 11.16 -3.91 -16.21
CA GLY A 28 10.05 -3.48 -17.05
C GLY A 28 10.14 -3.93 -18.52
N HIS A 29 8.97 -4.08 -19.15
CA HIS A 29 8.79 -4.20 -20.59
C HIS A 29 8.13 -2.93 -21.13
N LEU A 30 8.87 -2.14 -21.92
CA LEU A 30 8.47 -0.79 -22.34
C LEU A 30 7.05 -0.72 -22.89
N GLY A 31 6.69 -1.60 -23.84
CA GLY A 31 5.37 -1.59 -24.47
C GLY A 31 4.22 -1.89 -23.49
N ILE A 32 4.42 -2.79 -22.53
CA ILE A 32 3.38 -3.15 -21.56
C ILE A 32 3.24 -2.01 -20.55
N SER A 33 4.36 -1.48 -20.07
CA SER A 33 4.40 -0.38 -19.12
C SER A 33 3.78 0.89 -19.67
N LEU A 34 4.09 1.27 -20.93
CA LEU A 34 3.46 2.39 -21.62
C LEU A 34 1.97 2.16 -21.81
N PHE A 35 1.57 0.97 -22.28
CA PHE A 35 0.16 0.64 -22.45
C PHE A 35 -0.60 0.77 -21.13
N GLN A 36 -0.09 0.20 -20.03
CA GLN A 36 -0.73 0.31 -18.72
C GLN A 36 -0.84 1.76 -18.26
N LEU A 37 0.22 2.55 -18.39
CA LEU A 37 0.25 3.95 -17.96
C LEU A 37 -0.73 4.81 -18.77
N VAL A 38 -0.64 4.75 -20.09
CA VAL A 38 -1.48 5.55 -21.00
C VAL A 38 -2.94 5.13 -20.92
N SER A 39 -3.24 3.84 -20.92
CA SER A 39 -4.63 3.36 -20.81
C SER A 39 -5.25 3.72 -19.46
N THR A 40 -4.52 3.54 -18.35
CA THR A 40 -5.05 3.84 -17.00
C THR A 40 -5.32 5.32 -16.83
N ILE A 41 -4.33 6.18 -17.14
CA ILE A 41 -4.48 7.63 -17.03
C ILE A 41 -5.52 8.14 -18.03
N GLY A 42 -5.48 7.68 -19.28
CA GLY A 42 -6.45 8.06 -20.31
C GLY A 42 -7.89 7.73 -19.92
N LEU A 43 -8.14 6.50 -19.44
CA LEU A 43 -9.46 6.10 -18.97
C LEU A 43 -9.91 6.90 -17.74
N LEU A 44 -8.98 7.24 -16.83
CA LEU A 44 -9.31 8.05 -15.66
C LEU A 44 -9.73 9.47 -16.07
N LEU A 45 -9.00 10.09 -17.00
CA LEU A 45 -9.33 11.41 -17.53
C LEU A 45 -10.66 11.39 -18.29
N VAL A 46 -10.93 10.35 -19.09
CA VAL A 46 -12.24 10.15 -19.73
C VAL A 46 -13.34 10.04 -18.68
N CYS A 47 -13.13 9.28 -17.59
CA CYS A 47 -14.09 9.21 -16.50
C CYS A 47 -14.35 10.58 -15.88
N TYR A 48 -13.33 11.42 -15.68
CA TYR A 48 -13.52 12.79 -15.18
C TYR A 48 -14.32 13.67 -16.14
N VAL A 49 -14.06 13.61 -17.44
CA VAL A 49 -14.85 14.36 -18.43
C VAL A 49 -16.31 13.89 -18.42
N LEU A 50 -16.55 12.58 -18.37
CA LEU A 50 -17.90 12.02 -18.33
C LEU A 50 -18.62 12.32 -17.00
N LEU A 51 -17.90 12.35 -15.88
CA LEU A 51 -18.46 12.77 -14.59
C LEU A 51 -18.89 14.24 -14.62
N TYR A 52 -18.08 15.11 -15.24
CA TYR A 52 -18.41 16.52 -15.41
C TYR A 52 -19.66 16.70 -16.29
N ALA A 53 -19.68 16.05 -17.46
CA ALA A 53 -20.84 16.08 -18.35
C ALA A 53 -22.10 15.49 -17.68
N GLY A 54 -21.94 14.37 -16.96
CA GLY A 54 -23.02 13.67 -16.27
C GLY A 54 -23.70 14.52 -15.20
N LEU A 55 -22.97 15.41 -14.52
CA LEU A 55 -23.56 16.34 -13.54
C LEU A 55 -24.63 17.25 -14.13
N MET A 56 -24.57 17.53 -15.44
CA MET A 56 -25.57 18.33 -16.14
C MET A 56 -26.86 17.55 -16.41
N HIS A 57 -26.83 16.23 -16.31
CA HIS A 57 -27.94 15.32 -16.63
C HIS A 57 -28.45 14.51 -15.42
N GLY A 58 -27.88 14.73 -14.23
CA GLY A 58 -28.33 14.14 -12.96
C GLY A 58 -27.31 13.20 -12.29
N TRP A 59 -27.68 12.66 -11.13
CA TRP A 59 -26.73 11.95 -10.25
C TRP A 59 -26.45 10.49 -10.64
N TRP A 60 -27.31 9.85 -11.44
CA TRP A 60 -27.16 8.42 -11.77
C TRP A 60 -25.88 8.11 -12.55
N GLY A 61 -25.52 8.95 -13.52
CA GLY A 61 -24.26 8.81 -14.26
C GLY A 61 -23.04 8.95 -13.33
N VAL A 62 -23.13 9.86 -12.35
CA VAL A 62 -22.08 10.06 -11.35
C VAL A 62 -21.91 8.84 -10.46
N LEU A 63 -23.00 8.26 -9.96
CA LEU A 63 -22.97 7.09 -9.10
C LEU A 63 -22.39 5.85 -9.79
N LEU A 64 -22.59 5.71 -11.11
CA LEU A 64 -22.04 4.60 -11.88
C LEU A 64 -20.54 4.80 -12.22
N LEU A 65 -20.16 6.02 -12.59
CA LEU A 65 -18.79 6.33 -13.05
C LEU A 65 -17.80 6.55 -11.91
N ALA A 66 -18.24 7.05 -10.75
CA ALA A 66 -17.34 7.34 -9.64
C ALA A 66 -16.61 6.10 -9.09
N PRO A 67 -17.25 4.92 -8.92
CA PRO A 67 -16.56 3.69 -8.53
C PRO A 67 -15.50 3.25 -9.56
N LEU A 68 -15.81 3.37 -10.86
CA LEU A 68 -14.86 3.05 -11.93
C LEU A 68 -13.64 3.99 -11.90
N ALA A 69 -13.88 5.30 -11.79
CA ALA A 69 -12.83 6.29 -11.63
C ALA A 69 -12.00 6.01 -10.37
N SER A 70 -12.63 5.57 -9.27
CA SER A 70 -11.94 5.25 -8.02
C SER A 70 -11.02 4.04 -8.19
N GLY A 71 -11.48 2.99 -8.87
CA GLY A 71 -10.65 1.86 -9.26
C GLY A 71 -9.44 2.26 -10.12
N LEU A 72 -9.65 3.15 -11.09
CA LEU A 72 -8.57 3.67 -11.94
C LEU A 72 -7.58 4.53 -11.15
N SER A 73 -8.04 5.26 -10.14
CA SER A 73 -7.17 5.99 -9.20
C SER A 73 -6.32 5.04 -8.35
N ILE A 74 -6.88 3.92 -7.88
CA ILE A 74 -6.11 2.85 -7.20
C ILE A 74 -5.04 2.31 -8.16
N ARG A 75 -5.41 2.00 -9.40
CA ARG A 75 -4.48 1.49 -10.41
C ARG A 75 -3.37 2.50 -10.71
N THR A 76 -3.69 3.79 -10.76
CA THR A 76 -2.71 4.87 -10.94
C THR A 76 -1.70 4.88 -9.79
N PHE A 77 -2.15 4.67 -8.56
CA PHE A 77 -1.25 4.51 -7.41
C PHE A 77 -0.38 3.26 -7.52
N VAL A 78 -0.92 2.12 -7.98
CA VAL A 78 -0.13 0.89 -8.19
C VAL A 78 0.97 1.11 -9.23
N LEU A 79 0.70 1.83 -10.32
CA LEU A 79 1.72 2.20 -11.30
C LEU A 79 2.77 3.16 -10.73
N GLN A 80 2.36 4.13 -9.91
CA GLN A 80 3.27 4.98 -9.15
C GLN A 80 4.15 4.18 -8.18
N HIS A 81 3.57 3.17 -7.54
CA HIS A 81 4.25 2.28 -6.62
C HIS A 81 5.34 1.45 -7.32
N ASP A 82 5.03 0.85 -8.47
CA ASP A 82 6.01 0.12 -9.28
C ASP A 82 7.12 1.04 -9.79
N CYS A 83 6.80 2.29 -10.12
CA CYS A 83 7.82 3.31 -10.41
C CYS A 83 8.74 3.56 -9.21
N GLY A 84 8.17 3.58 -7.99
CA GLY A 84 8.92 3.72 -6.74
C GLY A 84 10.00 2.66 -6.57
N HIS A 85 9.68 1.42 -6.94
CA HIS A 85 10.61 0.28 -6.97
C HIS A 85 11.51 0.23 -8.20
N GLY A 86 11.26 1.09 -9.19
CA GLY A 86 11.98 1.06 -10.47
C GLY A 86 11.63 -0.17 -11.32
N SER A 87 10.51 -0.84 -11.04
CA SER A 87 10.11 -2.08 -11.71
C SER A 87 9.29 -1.83 -12.97
N LEU A 88 8.52 -0.73 -13.03
CA LEU A 88 7.65 -0.46 -14.16
C LEU A 88 8.42 -0.26 -15.47
N PHE A 89 9.48 0.57 -15.46
CA PHE A 89 10.35 0.78 -16.61
C PHE A 89 11.77 0.29 -16.36
N ARG A 90 12.54 -0.02 -17.41
CA ARG A 90 13.99 -0.28 -17.26
C ARG A 90 14.78 0.98 -16.92
N SER A 91 14.32 2.13 -17.40
CA SER A 91 14.96 3.42 -17.13
C SER A 91 14.53 3.98 -15.78
N ARG A 92 15.49 4.25 -14.90
CA ARG A 92 15.23 4.90 -13.61
C ARG A 92 14.60 6.28 -13.79
N TRP A 93 15.05 7.04 -14.79
CA TRP A 93 14.49 8.36 -15.09
C TRP A 93 13.02 8.25 -15.53
N ALA A 94 12.68 7.27 -16.37
CA ALA A 94 11.30 7.06 -16.81
C ALA A 94 10.37 6.70 -15.64
N ASN A 95 10.82 5.84 -14.73
CA ASN A 95 10.09 5.54 -13.49
C ASN A 95 9.90 6.81 -12.64
N ASP A 96 10.98 7.57 -12.40
CA ASP A 96 10.89 8.77 -11.57
C ASP A 96 9.97 9.84 -12.19
N LEU A 97 9.98 10.01 -13.51
CA LEU A 97 9.06 10.92 -14.20
C LEU A 97 7.61 10.43 -14.13
N ALA A 98 7.35 9.17 -14.50
CA ALA A 98 6.00 8.60 -14.49
C ALA A 98 5.40 8.60 -13.08
N GLY A 99 6.19 8.23 -12.07
CA GLY A 99 5.76 8.26 -10.67
C GLY A 99 5.42 9.67 -10.17
N ARG A 100 6.19 10.70 -10.55
CA ARG A 100 5.87 12.11 -10.26
C ARG A 100 4.61 12.58 -10.99
N LEU A 101 4.38 12.18 -12.23
CA LEU A 101 3.14 12.54 -12.94
C LEU A 101 1.92 11.88 -12.28
N CYS A 102 2.04 10.60 -11.91
CA CYS A 102 0.98 9.90 -11.15
C CYS A 102 0.70 10.57 -9.80
N SER A 103 1.71 11.15 -9.14
CA SER A 103 1.55 11.81 -7.84
C SER A 103 0.55 12.97 -7.83
N LEU A 104 0.35 13.60 -9.00
CA LEU A 104 -0.60 14.70 -9.16
C LEU A 104 -2.06 14.20 -9.20
N LEU A 105 -2.26 12.95 -9.57
CA LEU A 105 -3.57 12.29 -9.63
C LEU A 105 -3.88 11.53 -8.33
N THR A 106 -2.84 10.98 -7.68
CA THR A 106 -2.96 10.18 -6.45
C THR A 106 -2.79 11.00 -5.17
N LEU A 107 -2.44 12.28 -5.28
CA LEU A 107 -2.14 13.19 -4.15
C LEU A 107 -1.03 12.62 -3.24
N THR A 108 -0.09 11.86 -3.79
CA THR A 108 0.96 11.20 -3.01
C THR A 108 2.35 11.63 -3.47
N PRO A 109 3.07 12.50 -2.73
CA PRO A 109 4.33 13.09 -3.17
C PRO A 109 5.39 12.01 -3.42
N TYR A 110 5.75 11.81 -4.69
CA TYR A 110 6.45 10.61 -5.15
C TYR A 110 7.81 10.39 -4.48
N ASP A 111 8.71 11.39 -4.48
CA ASP A 111 10.06 11.22 -3.93
C ASP A 111 10.03 10.91 -2.42
N HIS A 112 9.18 11.63 -1.68
CA HIS A 112 8.92 11.39 -0.26
C HIS A 112 8.39 9.98 -0.02
N TRP A 113 7.28 9.64 -0.68
CA TRP A 113 6.64 8.34 -0.52
C TRP A 113 7.58 7.19 -0.90
N LYS A 114 8.30 7.31 -2.02
CA LYS A 114 9.28 6.32 -2.49
C LYS A 114 10.34 6.03 -1.45
N LYS A 115 10.91 7.07 -0.81
CA LYS A 115 11.95 6.91 0.21
C LYS A 115 11.42 6.16 1.43
N HIS A 116 10.26 6.56 1.95
CA HIS A 116 9.63 5.89 3.08
C HIS A 116 9.21 4.46 2.76
N HIS A 117 8.64 4.23 1.58
CA HIS A 117 8.24 2.90 1.13
C HIS A 117 9.45 1.98 0.95
N GLY A 118 10.58 2.48 0.43
CA GLY A 118 11.82 1.71 0.38
C GLY A 118 12.37 1.32 1.76
N LEU A 119 12.23 2.20 2.76
CA LEU A 119 12.59 1.88 4.15
C LEU A 119 11.68 0.80 4.75
N HIS A 120 10.38 0.87 4.47
CA HIS A 120 9.43 -0.18 4.82
C HIS A 120 9.88 -1.54 4.22
N HIS A 121 10.07 -1.63 2.91
CA HIS A 121 10.58 -2.86 2.26
C HIS A 121 11.93 -3.36 2.82
N GLY A 122 12.79 -2.45 3.27
CA GLY A 122 14.08 -2.82 3.85
C GLY A 122 14.03 -3.37 5.27
N SER A 123 12.89 -3.31 5.97
CA SER A 123 12.85 -3.61 7.42
C SER A 123 11.47 -3.96 7.99
N TRP A 124 10.49 -4.24 7.14
CA TRP A 124 9.16 -4.61 7.59
C TRP A 124 9.18 -5.95 8.34
N ASN A 125 8.22 -6.14 9.26
CA ASN A 125 8.16 -7.26 10.22
C ASN A 125 9.44 -7.50 11.05
N ASN A 126 10.34 -6.50 11.11
CA ASN A 126 11.50 -6.48 11.99
C ASN A 126 11.16 -5.70 13.26
N MET A 127 11.14 -6.41 14.39
CA MET A 127 10.78 -5.87 15.70
C MET A 127 11.74 -4.77 16.19
N ASP A 128 12.98 -4.72 15.69
CA ASP A 128 14.02 -3.77 16.14
C ASP A 128 13.97 -2.42 15.41
N THR A 129 13.19 -2.32 14.32
CA THR A 129 13.17 -1.13 13.43
C THR A 129 11.80 -0.48 13.31
N ARG A 130 10.91 -0.80 14.26
CA ARG A 130 9.56 -0.27 14.39
C ARG A 130 9.53 1.20 14.81
N GLY A 131 8.34 1.80 14.82
CA GLY A 131 8.05 3.13 15.35
C GLY A 131 8.08 4.26 14.32
N ARG A 132 8.15 3.94 13.02
CA ARG A 132 8.12 4.96 11.95
C ARG A 132 6.67 5.35 11.65
N LEU A 133 6.35 6.63 11.78
CA LEU A 133 4.99 7.13 11.54
C LEU A 133 4.54 6.90 10.08
N SER A 134 5.48 7.00 9.16
CA SER A 134 5.28 6.67 7.74
C SER A 134 4.90 5.20 7.47
N ASP A 135 5.15 4.28 8.42
CA ASP A 135 4.83 2.85 8.33
C ASP A 135 3.69 2.43 9.28
N LEU A 136 2.87 3.39 9.73
CA LEU A 136 1.80 3.20 10.72
C LEU A 136 0.86 2.02 10.46
N TYR A 137 0.63 1.69 9.18
CA TYR A 137 -0.31 0.65 8.78
C TYR A 137 0.27 -0.76 8.82
N SER A 138 1.58 -0.90 8.67
CA SER A 138 2.27 -2.20 8.70
C SER A 138 2.93 -2.48 10.04
N ASP A 139 3.19 -1.43 10.83
CA ASP A 139 3.82 -1.54 12.13
C ASP A 139 2.89 -2.12 13.22
N CYS A 140 3.49 -2.78 14.21
CA CYS A 140 2.80 -3.43 15.32
C CYS A 140 3.42 -3.02 16.67
N ILE A 141 2.61 -2.90 17.72
CA ILE A 141 3.13 -2.76 19.10
C ILE A 141 2.95 -4.09 19.84
N THR A 142 3.78 -4.34 20.84
CA THR A 142 3.69 -5.60 21.60
C THR A 142 2.73 -5.50 22.78
N VAL A 143 2.26 -6.65 23.27
CA VAL A 143 1.45 -6.75 24.49
C VAL A 143 2.20 -6.16 25.69
N ALA A 144 3.50 -6.43 25.81
CA ALA A 144 4.33 -5.90 26.89
C ALA A 144 4.44 -4.37 26.83
N GLU A 145 4.62 -3.81 25.63
CA GLU A 145 4.63 -2.36 25.41
C GLU A 145 3.30 -1.73 25.77
N TYR A 146 2.18 -2.32 25.31
CA TYR A 146 0.85 -1.85 25.63
C TYR A 146 0.57 -1.86 27.13
N ARG A 147 0.96 -2.93 27.85
CA ARG A 147 0.77 -3.04 29.31
C ARG A 147 1.50 -1.94 30.07
N LYS A 148 2.69 -1.55 29.63
CA LYS A 148 3.51 -0.46 30.20
C LYS A 148 2.97 0.95 29.92
N MET A 149 2.01 1.11 29.01
CA MET A 149 1.43 2.42 28.70
C MET A 149 0.58 2.97 29.85
N THR A 150 0.60 4.29 30.04
CA THR A 150 -0.33 5.00 30.92
C THR A 150 -1.78 4.83 30.43
N GLN A 151 -2.77 5.04 31.30
CA GLN A 151 -4.19 4.91 30.94
C GLN A 151 -4.58 5.82 29.77
N LEU A 152 -4.08 7.06 29.74
CA LEU A 152 -4.29 7.98 28.63
C LEU A 152 -3.71 7.43 27.32
N LYS A 153 -2.47 6.92 27.35
CA LYS A 153 -1.83 6.31 26.15
C LYS A 153 -2.60 5.09 25.67
N LYS A 154 -3.08 4.23 26.59
CA LYS A 154 -3.95 3.09 26.26
C LYS A 154 -5.26 3.53 25.61
N ALA A 155 -5.89 4.59 26.11
CA ALA A 155 -7.12 5.14 25.56
C ALA A 155 -6.91 5.71 24.15
N LEU A 156 -5.89 6.55 23.95
CA LEU A 156 -5.53 7.11 22.64
C LEU A 156 -5.17 6.02 21.63
N TYR A 157 -4.45 4.98 22.07
CA TYR A 157 -4.13 3.83 21.24
C TYR A 157 -5.39 3.06 20.80
N ARG A 158 -6.33 2.81 21.71
CA ARG A 158 -7.62 2.17 21.36
C ARG A 158 -8.40 2.98 20.33
N ILE A 159 -8.43 4.31 20.49
CA ILE A 159 -9.08 5.22 19.55
C ILE A 159 -8.40 5.10 18.17
N SER A 160 -7.07 5.19 18.11
CA SER A 160 -6.31 5.11 16.85
C SER A 160 -6.48 3.78 16.11
N LYS A 161 -6.85 2.71 16.82
CA LYS A 161 -7.09 1.38 16.27
C LYS A 161 -8.57 1.07 15.98
N ASN A 162 -9.48 2.03 16.24
CA ASN A 162 -10.86 1.90 15.80
C ASN A 162 -10.92 1.82 14.25
N PRO A 163 -11.55 0.79 13.65
CA PRO A 163 -11.61 0.62 12.19
C PRO A 163 -12.21 1.81 11.44
N ILE A 164 -13.16 2.54 12.03
CA ILE A 164 -13.72 3.76 11.43
C ILE A 164 -12.62 4.81 11.29
N LEU A 165 -11.84 5.02 12.35
CA LEU A 165 -10.75 5.97 12.33
C LEU A 165 -9.60 5.49 11.42
N SER A 166 -9.13 4.27 11.61
CA SER A 166 -7.93 3.76 10.94
C SER A 166 -8.15 3.46 9.45
N VAL A 167 -9.34 3.02 9.04
CA VAL A 167 -9.62 2.65 7.64
C VAL A 167 -10.38 3.75 6.90
N PHE A 168 -11.32 4.45 7.52
CA PHE A 168 -12.19 5.39 6.78
C PHE A 168 -11.80 6.86 6.92
N LEU A 169 -11.16 7.27 8.02
CA LEU A 169 -10.85 8.68 8.28
C LEU A 169 -9.35 9.00 8.16
N MET A 170 -8.48 8.10 8.58
CA MET A 170 -7.03 8.30 8.50
C MET A 170 -6.49 8.31 7.07
N PRO A 171 -6.92 7.44 6.14
CA PRO A 171 -6.42 7.49 4.75
C PRO A 171 -6.65 8.84 4.07
N PRO A 172 -7.87 9.41 3.97
CA PRO A 172 -8.03 10.72 3.36
C PRO A 172 -7.28 11.81 4.15
N PHE A 173 -7.25 11.76 5.49
CA PHE A 173 -6.47 12.71 6.26
C PHE A 173 -4.99 12.69 5.87
N ILE A 174 -4.42 11.50 5.66
CA ILE A 174 -3.03 11.36 5.21
C ILE A 174 -2.82 11.96 3.82
N PHE A 175 -3.67 11.62 2.85
CA PHE A 175 -3.48 12.00 1.46
C PHE A 175 -3.75 13.50 1.21
N PHE A 176 -4.82 14.04 1.83
CA PHE A 176 -5.22 15.43 1.65
C PHE A 176 -4.46 16.40 2.55
N ILE A 177 -4.02 15.98 3.76
CA ILE A 177 -3.40 16.88 4.74
C ILE A 177 -1.95 16.51 5.02
N VAL A 178 -1.69 15.30 5.54
CA VAL A 178 -0.35 14.94 6.02
C VAL A 178 0.69 14.94 4.90
N TYR A 179 0.34 14.42 3.72
CA TYR A 179 1.21 14.43 2.54
C TYR A 179 1.46 15.81 1.94
N ARG A 180 0.85 16.87 2.48
CA ARG A 180 1.17 18.26 2.13
C ARG A 180 2.32 18.81 2.98
N ILE A 181 2.75 18.11 4.01
CA ILE A 181 3.85 18.52 4.88
C ILE A 181 4.92 17.42 4.97
N ALA A 182 6.19 17.82 5.02
CA ALA A 182 7.31 16.89 5.18
C ALA A 182 7.51 16.53 6.65
N PHE A 183 6.47 15.90 7.25
CA PHE A 183 6.32 15.71 8.71
C PHE A 183 7.28 14.66 9.30
N ASP A 184 7.52 13.55 8.59
CA ASP A 184 8.41 12.46 9.01
C ASP A 184 9.69 12.43 8.16
N THR A 185 10.06 13.57 7.57
CA THR A 185 11.16 13.69 6.61
C THR A 185 12.32 14.49 7.19
N PRO A 186 13.44 13.86 7.56
CA PRO A 186 14.60 14.55 8.12
C PRO A 186 15.08 15.73 7.25
N ARG A 187 15.63 16.78 7.87
CA ARG A 187 16.09 17.99 7.15
C ARG A 187 17.12 17.70 6.06
N HIS A 188 17.94 16.66 6.24
CA HIS A 188 18.97 16.25 5.28
C HIS A 188 18.41 15.50 4.05
N TRP A 189 17.14 15.08 4.05
CA TRP A 189 16.45 14.49 2.89
C TRP A 189 15.90 15.59 1.98
N VAL A 190 16.83 16.36 1.41
CA VAL A 190 16.50 17.58 0.65
C VAL A 190 15.59 17.28 -0.54
N ARG A 191 15.86 16.20 -1.29
CA ARG A 191 15.08 15.79 -2.46
C ARG A 191 13.64 15.44 -2.09
N GLU A 192 13.45 14.68 -1.03
CA GLU A 192 12.15 14.21 -0.57
C GLU A 192 11.30 15.37 -0.07
N ARG A 193 11.89 16.29 0.71
CA ARG A 193 11.23 17.52 1.18
C ARG A 193 10.84 18.42 0.01
N LEU A 194 11.77 18.66 -0.91
CA LEU A 194 11.49 19.45 -2.12
C LEU A 194 10.38 18.79 -2.96
N GLY A 195 10.39 17.46 -3.06
CA GLY A 195 9.35 16.69 -3.73
C GLY A 195 7.95 16.95 -3.15
N VAL A 196 7.80 17.04 -1.83
CA VAL A 196 6.53 17.43 -1.19
C VAL A 196 6.10 18.82 -1.62
N TYR A 197 6.99 19.82 -1.51
CA TYR A 197 6.63 21.21 -1.82
C TYR A 197 6.36 21.45 -3.31
N LEU A 198 7.12 20.83 -4.21
CA LEU A 198 6.86 20.88 -5.65
C LEU A 198 5.53 20.20 -6.00
N THR A 199 5.23 19.04 -5.39
CA THR A 199 3.92 18.39 -5.56
C THR A 199 2.81 19.31 -5.09
N ASN A 200 2.95 19.97 -3.93
CA ASN A 200 1.97 20.94 -3.43
C ASN A 200 1.74 22.09 -4.41
N LEU A 201 2.82 22.64 -4.97
CA LEU A 201 2.74 23.74 -5.94
C LEU A 201 1.99 23.30 -7.21
N CYS A 202 2.32 22.13 -7.74
CA CYS A 202 1.63 21.54 -8.89
C CYS A 202 0.15 21.25 -8.59
N LEU A 203 -0.18 20.73 -7.40
CA LEU A 203 -1.57 20.51 -7.00
C LEU A 203 -2.32 21.83 -6.83
N LEU A 204 -1.72 22.84 -6.20
CA LEU A 204 -2.34 24.15 -6.00
C LEU A 204 -2.71 24.78 -7.35
N PHE A 205 -1.77 24.83 -8.29
CA PHE A 205 -2.05 25.39 -9.61
C PHE A 205 -2.92 24.49 -10.48
N GLY A 206 -2.72 23.17 -10.44
CA GLY A 206 -3.51 22.22 -11.23
C GLY A 206 -4.96 22.16 -10.78
N TYR A 207 -5.20 21.88 -9.49
CA TYR A 207 -6.56 21.83 -8.94
C TYR A 207 -7.18 23.23 -8.81
N GLY A 208 -6.39 24.29 -8.63
CA GLY A 208 -6.85 25.67 -8.69
C GLY A 208 -7.34 26.05 -10.08
N ALA A 209 -6.59 25.71 -11.14
CA ALA A 209 -7.03 25.90 -12.52
C ALA A 209 -8.29 25.07 -12.82
N LEU A 210 -8.34 23.80 -12.39
CA LEU A 210 -9.55 22.99 -12.53
C LEU A 210 -10.75 23.63 -11.82
N ALA A 211 -10.59 24.07 -10.57
CA ALA A 211 -11.66 24.73 -9.83
C ALA A 211 -12.12 26.02 -10.52
N TRP A 212 -11.22 26.75 -11.17
CA TRP A 212 -11.53 27.94 -11.95
C TRP A 212 -12.32 27.62 -13.22
N PHE A 213 -11.90 26.63 -14.01
CA PHE A 213 -12.51 26.30 -15.31
C PHE A 213 -13.79 25.48 -15.20
N VAL A 214 -13.83 24.47 -14.32
CA VAL A 214 -14.95 23.53 -14.21
C VAL A 214 -15.74 23.68 -12.91
N GLY A 215 -15.31 24.57 -12.02
CA GLY A 215 -16.00 24.91 -10.79
C GLY A 215 -15.57 24.07 -9.59
N LEU A 216 -15.50 24.72 -8.42
CA LEU A 216 -15.10 24.09 -7.16
C LEU A 216 -15.99 22.89 -6.77
N LYS A 217 -17.29 22.95 -7.09
CA LYS A 217 -18.25 21.87 -6.81
C LYS A 217 -17.81 20.55 -7.47
N PHE A 218 -17.33 20.61 -8.71
CA PHE A 218 -16.88 19.41 -9.43
C PHE A 218 -15.61 18.84 -8.80
N VAL A 219 -14.63 19.70 -8.50
CA VAL A 219 -13.38 19.29 -7.85
C VAL A 219 -13.63 18.63 -6.48
N ALA A 220 -14.53 19.21 -5.68
CA ALA A 220 -14.94 18.64 -4.40
C ALA A 220 -15.63 17.29 -4.57
N LEU A 221 -16.50 17.15 -5.58
CA LEU A 221 -17.18 15.90 -5.88
C LEU A 221 -16.21 14.80 -6.28
N VAL A 222 -15.25 15.07 -7.16
CA VAL A 222 -14.21 14.09 -7.53
C VAL A 222 -13.35 13.73 -6.31
N SER A 223 -12.99 14.71 -5.49
CA SER A 223 -12.22 14.45 -4.26
C SER A 223 -12.94 13.49 -3.30
N VAL A 224 -14.25 13.67 -3.12
CA VAL A 224 -15.06 12.88 -2.18
C VAL A 224 -15.54 11.55 -2.76
N LEU A 225 -15.92 11.50 -4.04
CA LEU A 225 -16.51 10.30 -4.64
C LEU A 225 -15.49 9.41 -5.36
N VAL A 226 -14.30 9.92 -5.68
CA VAL A 226 -13.28 9.17 -6.42
C VAL A 226 -12.01 8.98 -5.59
N ILE A 227 -11.41 10.07 -5.11
CA ILE A 227 -10.10 10.03 -4.44
C ILE A 227 -10.24 9.47 -3.02
N TYR A 228 -11.24 9.91 -2.26
CA TYR A 228 -11.50 9.38 -0.91
C TYR A 228 -11.70 7.86 -0.90
N PRO A 229 -12.59 7.25 -1.72
CA PRO A 229 -12.75 5.79 -1.70
C PRO A 229 -11.49 5.06 -2.19
N ALA A 230 -10.75 5.65 -3.13
CA ALA A 230 -9.50 5.08 -3.61
C ALA A 230 -8.43 5.03 -2.50
N ALA A 231 -8.32 6.10 -1.70
CA ALA A 231 -7.42 6.14 -0.55
C ALA A 231 -7.81 5.12 0.53
N VAL A 232 -9.10 5.02 0.85
CA VAL A 232 -9.64 4.04 1.82
C VAL A 232 -9.35 2.60 1.38
N ILE A 233 -9.72 2.24 0.14
CA ILE A 233 -9.52 0.88 -0.38
C ILE A 233 -8.02 0.58 -0.52
N GLY A 234 -7.24 1.54 -1.03
CA GLY A 234 -5.80 1.39 -1.20
C GLY A 234 -5.10 1.10 0.12
N VAL A 235 -5.32 1.94 1.15
CA VAL A 235 -4.72 1.72 2.48
C VAL A 235 -5.21 0.42 3.10
N TRP A 236 -6.51 0.10 2.98
CA TRP A 236 -7.06 -1.15 3.50
C TRP A 236 -6.36 -2.37 2.88
N LEU A 237 -6.07 -2.38 1.57
CA LEU A 237 -5.35 -3.48 0.92
C LEU A 237 -3.97 -3.70 1.56
N PHE A 238 -3.16 -2.65 1.71
CA PHE A 238 -1.83 -2.79 2.33
C PHE A 238 -1.90 -3.16 3.81
N LEU A 239 -2.87 -2.60 4.54
CA LEU A 239 -3.09 -2.90 5.96
C LEU A 239 -3.28 -4.40 6.21
N VAL A 240 -4.24 -5.02 5.51
CA VAL A 240 -4.60 -6.43 5.73
C VAL A 240 -3.56 -7.40 5.18
N GLN A 241 -2.67 -6.91 4.31
CA GLN A 241 -1.55 -7.68 3.80
C GLN A 241 -0.34 -7.73 4.74
N HIS A 242 -0.30 -6.85 5.75
CA HIS A 242 0.73 -6.84 6.79
C HIS A 242 0.21 -7.18 8.19
N LYS A 243 -1.10 -7.10 8.41
CA LYS A 243 -1.72 -7.40 9.70
C LYS A 243 -2.86 -8.38 9.51
N PHE A 244 -2.56 -9.63 9.84
CA PHE A 244 -3.49 -10.74 9.74
C PHE A 244 -3.11 -11.85 10.73
N GLU A 245 -4.06 -12.71 11.03
CA GLU A 245 -3.84 -13.90 11.83
C GLU A 245 -2.81 -14.85 11.19
N GLY A 246 -1.71 -15.11 11.91
CA GLY A 246 -0.60 -15.97 11.50
C GLY A 246 0.64 -15.21 11.02
N VAL A 247 0.58 -13.88 10.91
CA VAL A 247 1.73 -13.04 10.60
C VAL A 247 2.87 -13.27 11.60
N GLN A 248 4.10 -13.41 11.12
CA GLN A 248 5.29 -13.57 11.96
C GLN A 248 6.12 -12.30 12.02
N TRP A 249 6.63 -11.99 13.22
CA TRP A 249 7.57 -10.91 13.46
C TRP A 249 8.88 -11.49 14.01
N ALA A 250 10.01 -10.95 13.57
CA ALA A 250 11.33 -11.42 13.99
C ALA A 250 12.22 -10.27 14.49
N GLN A 251 13.20 -10.61 15.33
CA GLN A 251 14.27 -9.73 15.80
C GLN A 251 15.59 -10.11 15.10
N ASN A 252 16.60 -9.25 15.17
CA ASN A 252 17.95 -9.63 14.74
C ASN A 252 18.59 -10.56 15.80
N PRO A 253 19.40 -11.56 15.38
CA PRO A 253 19.86 -11.83 14.02
C PRO A 253 18.95 -12.75 13.18
N GLN A 254 17.78 -13.16 13.68
CA GLN A 254 16.91 -14.12 13.00
C GLN A 254 16.16 -13.52 11.80
N TRP A 255 15.95 -12.20 11.81
CA TRP A 255 15.24 -11.53 10.73
C TRP A 255 16.04 -11.53 9.42
N ASN A 256 15.39 -11.95 8.33
CA ASN A 256 15.85 -11.73 6.97
C ASN A 256 14.65 -11.34 6.08
N SER A 257 14.90 -10.55 5.04
CA SER A 257 13.84 -9.95 4.24
C SER A 257 13.01 -10.95 3.43
N PHE A 258 13.63 -12.03 2.96
CA PHE A 258 12.95 -13.03 2.13
C PHE A 258 11.98 -13.88 2.97
N GLU A 259 12.42 -14.37 4.12
CA GLU A 259 11.56 -15.12 5.04
C GLU A 259 10.47 -14.25 5.64
N ALA A 260 10.79 -12.98 5.95
CA ALA A 260 9.78 -12.00 6.30
C ALA A 260 8.69 -11.98 5.22
N ALA A 261 9.05 -11.93 3.93
CA ALA A 261 8.08 -11.90 2.81
C ALA A 261 7.12 -13.07 2.75
N LEU A 262 7.56 -14.25 3.18
CA LEU A 262 6.72 -15.44 3.18
C LEU A 262 5.83 -15.53 4.41
N THR A 263 6.35 -15.12 5.57
CA THR A 263 5.70 -15.34 6.88
C THR A 263 4.98 -14.11 7.40
N GLY A 264 5.35 -12.93 6.91
CA GLY A 264 4.86 -11.63 7.34
C GLY A 264 3.89 -10.96 6.36
N CYS A 265 3.79 -11.44 5.12
CA CYS A 265 2.86 -10.92 4.12
C CYS A 265 1.83 -11.99 3.75
N SER A 266 0.60 -11.55 3.45
CA SER A 266 -0.45 -12.44 2.96
C SER A 266 -0.63 -12.36 1.44
N PHE A 267 -1.26 -13.40 0.88
CA PHE A 267 -1.79 -13.39 -0.47
C PHE A 267 -3.29 -13.06 -0.46
N MET A 268 -3.63 -11.85 -0.90
CA MET A 268 -5.03 -11.44 -1.03
C MET A 268 -5.62 -11.94 -2.35
N ARG A 269 -6.53 -12.92 -2.27
CA ARG A 269 -7.19 -13.52 -3.43
C ARG A 269 -8.30 -12.60 -3.94
N LEU A 270 -8.01 -11.90 -5.03
CA LEU A 270 -8.92 -10.96 -5.68
C LEU A 270 -9.55 -11.57 -6.95
N SER A 271 -10.76 -11.13 -7.30
CA SER A 271 -11.39 -11.49 -8.58
C SER A 271 -10.62 -10.85 -9.76
N ARG A 272 -10.80 -11.34 -10.98
CA ARG A 272 -10.11 -10.80 -12.17
C ARG A 272 -10.29 -9.29 -12.34
N VAL A 273 -11.48 -8.77 -12.05
CA VAL A 273 -11.77 -7.33 -12.12
C VAL A 273 -10.95 -6.56 -11.09
N TRP A 274 -10.94 -7.01 -9.84
CA TRP A 274 -10.16 -6.36 -8.78
C TRP A 274 -8.66 -6.46 -9.01
N ARG A 275 -8.18 -7.62 -9.46
CA ARG A 275 -6.77 -7.81 -9.86
C ARG A 275 -6.33 -6.80 -10.92
N TRP A 276 -7.22 -6.46 -11.86
CA TRP A 276 -6.92 -5.43 -12.84
C TRP A 276 -6.80 -4.05 -12.17
N PHE A 277 -7.76 -3.62 -11.33
CA PHE A 277 -7.63 -2.32 -10.66
C PHE A 277 -6.46 -2.25 -9.69
N THR A 278 -6.12 -3.33 -9.01
CA THR A 278 -5.04 -3.36 -8.02
C THR A 278 -3.69 -3.76 -8.59
N GLY A 279 -3.60 -3.98 -9.91
CA GLY A 279 -2.37 -4.43 -10.57
C GLY A 279 -1.76 -5.64 -9.87
N ASP A 280 -2.57 -6.65 -9.58
CA ASP A 280 -2.13 -7.89 -8.94
C ASP A 280 -1.37 -7.71 -7.60
N ILE A 281 -1.37 -6.53 -6.97
CA ILE A 281 -0.67 -6.29 -5.68
C ILE A 281 -1.22 -7.16 -4.54
N GLY A 282 -2.33 -7.87 -4.79
CA GLY A 282 -2.82 -8.97 -3.97
C GLY A 282 -1.74 -10.02 -3.64
N THR A 283 -0.83 -10.33 -4.57
CA THR A 283 0.34 -11.19 -4.38
C THR A 283 1.49 -10.46 -3.67
N HIS A 284 1.19 -9.88 -2.51
CA HIS A 284 2.08 -8.95 -1.82
C HIS A 284 3.32 -9.61 -1.24
N HIS A 285 3.23 -10.89 -0.88
CA HIS A 285 4.38 -11.70 -0.47
C HIS A 285 5.44 -11.80 -1.57
N VAL A 286 5.04 -12.01 -2.83
CA VAL A 286 5.98 -12.01 -3.97
C VAL A 286 6.58 -10.63 -4.19
N HIS A 287 5.75 -9.60 -4.07
CA HIS A 287 6.18 -8.22 -4.17
C HIS A 287 7.26 -7.88 -3.12
N HIS A 288 7.05 -8.24 -1.85
CA HIS A 288 8.04 -8.03 -0.79
C HIS A 288 9.30 -8.88 -0.96
N ALA A 289 9.17 -10.10 -1.44
CA ALA A 289 10.31 -10.98 -1.70
C ALA A 289 11.21 -10.41 -2.81
N ALA A 290 10.61 -9.75 -3.81
CA ALA A 290 11.32 -9.19 -4.95
C ALA A 290 10.62 -7.93 -5.51
N PRO A 291 10.79 -6.75 -4.89
CA PRO A 291 10.06 -5.52 -5.26
C PRO A 291 10.34 -5.02 -6.70
N GLY A 292 11.42 -5.50 -7.31
CA GLY A 292 11.76 -5.23 -8.70
C GLY A 292 10.86 -5.94 -9.74
N ILE A 293 9.93 -6.81 -9.31
CA ILE A 293 8.96 -7.47 -10.20
C ILE A 293 7.80 -6.49 -10.45
N PRO A 294 7.52 -6.12 -11.71
CA PRO A 294 6.39 -5.26 -12.02
C PRO A 294 5.06 -5.99 -11.84
N ASN A 295 3.98 -5.23 -11.60
CA ASN A 295 2.63 -5.75 -11.35
C ASN A 295 2.21 -6.91 -12.28
N TYR A 296 2.42 -6.76 -13.59
CA TYR A 296 1.99 -7.72 -14.62
C TYR A 296 2.80 -9.02 -14.66
N ARG A 297 3.79 -9.18 -13.77
CA ARG A 297 4.60 -10.40 -13.64
C ARG A 297 4.49 -11.06 -12.26
N LEU A 298 3.82 -10.42 -11.29
CA LEU A 298 3.74 -10.93 -9.92
C LEU A 298 3.07 -12.31 -9.86
N VAL A 299 1.92 -12.47 -10.53
CA VAL A 299 1.18 -13.75 -10.54
C VAL A 299 1.94 -14.84 -11.27
N ALA A 300 2.58 -14.53 -12.40
CA ALA A 300 3.42 -15.51 -13.10
C ALA A 300 4.58 -15.99 -12.22
N CYS A 301 5.18 -15.10 -11.43
CA CYS A 301 6.22 -15.47 -10.46
C CYS A 301 5.64 -16.31 -9.31
N HIS A 302 4.47 -15.94 -8.76
CA HIS A 302 3.77 -16.71 -7.74
C HIS A 302 3.52 -18.16 -8.19
N ASP A 303 2.91 -18.32 -9.37
CA ASP A 303 2.49 -19.62 -9.90
C ASP A 303 3.69 -20.52 -10.26
N ALA A 304 4.83 -19.93 -10.63
CA ALA A 304 6.02 -20.68 -11.04
C ALA A 304 6.85 -21.24 -9.88
N HIS A 305 6.68 -20.77 -8.65
CA HIS A 305 7.52 -21.17 -7.52
C HIS A 305 6.70 -21.70 -6.34
N ALA A 306 6.98 -22.95 -5.94
CA ALA A 306 6.31 -23.62 -4.84
C ALA A 306 6.44 -22.88 -3.50
N VAL A 307 7.55 -22.17 -3.28
CA VAL A 307 7.78 -21.36 -2.06
C VAL A 307 6.68 -20.31 -1.82
N PHE A 308 6.06 -19.79 -2.89
CA PHE A 308 5.02 -18.78 -2.77
C PHE A 308 3.61 -19.36 -2.59
N GLN A 309 3.46 -20.69 -2.59
CA GLN A 309 2.18 -21.37 -2.46
C GLN A 309 1.78 -21.60 -1.00
N ASP A 310 2.75 -21.70 -0.09
CA ASP A 310 2.54 -21.92 1.35
C ASP A 310 2.52 -20.61 2.14
N VAL A 311 1.61 -19.70 1.77
CA VAL A 311 1.41 -18.41 2.46
C VAL A 311 -0.05 -18.24 2.90
N LYS A 312 -0.30 -17.39 3.90
CA LYS A 312 -1.67 -17.09 4.34
C LYS A 312 -2.46 -16.45 3.19
N VAL A 313 -3.53 -17.12 2.75
CA VAL A 313 -4.46 -16.58 1.77
C VAL A 313 -5.60 -15.85 2.47
N LEU A 314 -5.89 -14.63 2.03
CA LEU A 314 -7.03 -13.84 2.52
C LEU A 314 -8.04 -13.62 1.40
N THR A 315 -9.33 -13.72 1.74
CA THR A 315 -10.43 -13.24 0.89
C THR A 315 -10.82 -11.81 1.28
N TRP A 316 -11.69 -11.17 0.50
CA TRP A 316 -12.31 -9.89 0.89
C TRP A 316 -12.97 -9.93 2.27
N ARG A 317 -13.62 -11.05 2.61
CA ARG A 317 -14.28 -11.21 3.92
C ARG A 317 -13.26 -11.33 5.03
N ASP A 318 -12.17 -12.07 4.80
CA ASP A 318 -11.07 -12.16 5.75
C ASP A 318 -10.42 -10.78 5.94
N GLY A 319 -10.11 -10.05 4.87
CA GLY A 319 -9.54 -8.70 5.01
C GLY A 319 -10.42 -7.72 5.79
N ILE A 320 -11.75 -7.79 5.66
CA ILE A 320 -12.65 -6.96 6.49
C ILE A 320 -12.60 -7.41 7.96
N ARG A 321 -12.50 -8.72 8.21
CA ARG A 321 -12.35 -9.28 9.55
C ARG A 321 -11.01 -8.84 10.16
N GLU A 322 -9.90 -9.11 9.48
CA GLU A 322 -8.53 -8.80 9.90
C GLU A 322 -8.29 -7.29 10.10
N ALA A 323 -8.97 -6.42 9.36
CA ALA A 323 -8.90 -4.98 9.61
C ALA A 323 -9.55 -4.56 10.97
N ARG A 324 -10.36 -5.43 11.57
CA ARG A 324 -11.06 -5.17 12.85
C ARG A 324 -10.40 -5.86 14.04
N ILE A 325 -9.71 -6.97 13.81
CA ILE A 325 -9.08 -7.80 14.84
C ILE A 325 -7.55 -7.70 14.70
N ASN A 326 -6.77 -8.21 15.65
CA ASN A 326 -5.29 -8.30 15.54
C ASN A 326 -4.56 -6.95 15.57
N VAL A 327 -4.42 -6.42 16.78
CA VAL A 327 -3.89 -5.08 17.01
C VAL A 327 -2.51 -5.10 17.67
N LEU A 328 -2.24 -6.12 18.48
CA LEU A 328 -1.02 -6.26 19.28
C LEU A 328 -0.29 -7.55 18.91
N TRP A 329 1.03 -7.55 19.01
CA TRP A 329 1.87 -8.74 18.92
C TRP A 329 2.15 -9.30 20.32
N ASP A 330 1.81 -10.56 20.55
CA ASP A 330 2.19 -11.30 21.75
C ASP A 330 3.52 -12.02 21.50
N GLU A 331 4.59 -11.48 22.08
CA GLU A 331 5.96 -11.99 21.92
C GLU A 331 6.15 -13.38 22.53
N GLU A 332 5.40 -13.72 23.59
CA GLU A 332 5.51 -14.98 24.32
C GLU A 332 4.90 -16.12 23.50
N ASN A 333 3.69 -15.89 22.98
CA ASN A 333 2.93 -16.89 22.22
C ASN A 333 3.20 -16.82 20.71
N ARG A 334 3.92 -15.80 20.23
CA ARG A 334 4.20 -15.52 18.80
C ARG A 334 2.93 -15.45 17.95
N ILE A 335 1.93 -14.74 18.46
CA ILE A 335 0.64 -14.54 17.78
C ILE A 335 0.19 -13.09 17.84
N MET A 336 -0.64 -12.70 16.88
CA MET A 336 -1.39 -11.45 16.99
C MET A 336 -2.58 -11.63 17.92
N VAL A 337 -2.87 -10.61 18.73
CA VAL A 337 -3.99 -10.60 19.66
C VAL A 337 -4.83 -9.33 19.52
N ASP A 338 -6.12 -9.45 19.86
CA ASP A 338 -7.04 -8.33 19.90
C ASP A 338 -6.79 -7.47 21.14
N LEU A 339 -7.06 -6.16 21.06
CA LEU A 339 -6.98 -5.30 22.23
C LEU A 339 -7.84 -5.78 23.40
N ARG A 340 -9.00 -6.39 23.12
CA ARG A 340 -9.97 -6.88 24.11
C ARG A 340 -9.48 -8.09 24.91
N SER A 341 -8.51 -8.86 24.40
CA SER A 341 -7.97 -10.01 25.14
C SER A 341 -6.86 -9.64 26.12
N VAL A 342 -6.44 -8.36 26.13
CA VAL A 342 -5.32 -7.84 26.93
C VAL A 342 -5.79 -6.80 27.97
N THR A 343 -7.09 -6.52 28.01
CA THR A 343 -7.70 -5.56 28.95
C THR A 343 -8.06 -6.15 30.29
#